data_AF-A0A9J5YFY4-F1
#
_entry.id   AF-A0A9J5YFY4-F1
#
_cell.length_a   1.000
_cell.length_b   1.000
_cell.length_c   1.000
_cell.angle_alpha   90.00
_cell.angle_beta   90.00
_cell.angle_gamma   90.00
#
_symmetry.space_group_name_H-M   'P 1'
#
loop_
_entity.id
_entity.type
_entity.pdbx_description
1 polymer ?
#
loop_
_entity_poly.entity_id
_entity_poly.type
_entity_poly.pdbx_seq_one_letter_code
_entity_poly.pdbx_strand_id
1 'polypeptide(L)'
;MFTVRSLLSLGGKVKEEHISLLINAGLLTRQLIDPNMYWFAIPNIGSILKGLSQGRKELMSFLNRCKYKEMPMAALEKKCLRLSPLDMRFHLRDLLGSGHLKTVEGPTGLLVKIVKD
;
A
#
# COMPACT_ATOMS: atom_id res chain seq x y z
N MET A 1 13.86 7.35 21.23
CA MET A 1 13.09 6.71 20.13
C MET A 1 13.48 7.39 18.83
N PHE A 2 14.30 6.76 18.00
CA PHE A 2 14.75 7.34 16.73
C PHE A 2 13.61 7.25 15.70
N THR A 3 13.30 8.35 15.03
CA THR A 3 12.32 8.35 13.93
C THR A 3 12.98 7.79 12.67
N VAL A 4 12.22 7.19 11.75
CA VAL A 4 12.74 6.66 10.46
C VAL A 4 13.59 7.70 9.73
N ARG A 5 13.24 8.99 9.88
CA ARG A 5 13.95 10.14 9.31
C ARG A 5 15.37 10.30 9.87
N SER A 6 15.61 10.07 11.16
CA SER A 6 16.95 10.18 11.75
C SER A 6 17.85 8.98 11.40
N LEU A 7 17.26 7.81 11.13
CA LEU A 7 17.98 6.63 10.64
C LEU A 7 18.42 6.80 9.19
N LEU A 8 17.59 7.40 8.33
CA LEU A 8 17.92 7.65 6.93
C LEU A 8 18.92 8.80 6.74
N SER A 9 19.00 9.74 7.70
CA SER A 9 19.99 10.84 7.66
C SER A 9 21.40 10.42 8.08
N LEU A 10 21.58 9.20 8.61
CA LEU A 10 22.86 8.64 9.05
C LEU A 10 23.65 7.97 7.90
N GLY A 11 23.35 8.33 6.65
CA GLY A 11 23.83 7.69 5.42
C GLY A 11 25.28 7.18 5.53
N GLY A 12 25.42 5.87 5.70
CA GLY A 12 26.73 5.21 5.73
C GLY A 12 27.42 5.33 4.36
N LYS A 13 28.75 5.18 4.34
CA LYS A 13 29.50 5.15 3.08
C LYS A 13 29.02 3.98 2.22
N VAL A 14 28.49 4.28 1.04
CA VAL A 14 28.13 3.26 0.04
C VAL A 14 29.42 2.76 -0.60
N LYS A 15 29.56 1.43 -0.69
CA LYS A 15 30.69 0.73 -1.30
C LYS A 15 30.19 -0.22 -2.37
N GLU A 16 31.08 -0.65 -3.27
CA GLU A 16 30.78 -1.64 -4.32
C GLU A 16 30.19 -2.95 -3.79
N GLU A 17 30.59 -3.39 -2.60
CA GLU A 17 30.03 -4.58 -1.94
C GLU A 17 28.52 -4.45 -1.66
N HIS A 18 28.05 -3.24 -1.33
CA HIS A 18 26.62 -2.98 -1.14
C HIS A 18 25.85 -3.02 -2.47
N ILE A 19 26.46 -2.50 -3.55
CA ILE A 19 25.84 -2.52 -4.89
C ILE A 19 25.70 -3.97 -5.38
N SER A 20 26.79 -4.75 -5.27
CA SER A 20 26.79 -6.16 -5.65
C SER A 20 25.77 -6.97 -4.84
N LEU A 21 25.66 -6.71 -3.53
CA LEU A 21 24.64 -7.33 -2.68
C LEU A 21 23.22 -7.03 -3.18
N LEU A 22 22.92 -5.77 -3.50
CA LEU A 22 21.59 -5.36 -3.95
C LEU A 22 21.23 -5.90 -5.34
N ILE A 23 22.21 -6.01 -6.25
CA ILE A 23 22.03 -6.65 -7.56
C ILE A 23 21.71 -8.13 -7.38
N ASN A 24 22.50 -8.84 -6.56
CA ASN A 24 22.30 -10.26 -6.29
C ASN A 24 20.97 -10.55 -5.57
N ALA A 25 20.50 -9.60 -4.75
CA ALA A 25 19.19 -9.66 -4.12
C ALA A 25 18.02 -9.29 -5.07
N GLY A 26 18.30 -8.85 -6.31
CA GLY A 26 17.29 -8.41 -7.26
C GLY A 26 16.62 -7.09 -6.90
N LEU A 27 17.26 -6.26 -6.06
CA LEU A 27 16.79 -4.93 -5.65
C LEU A 27 17.36 -3.81 -6.54
N LEU A 28 18.45 -4.07 -7.25
CA LEU A 28 19.02 -3.19 -8.26
C LEU A 28 19.22 -3.93 -9.58
N THR A 29 18.93 -3.25 -10.68
CA THR A 29 19.24 -3.71 -12.04
C THR A 29 20.15 -2.68 -12.69
N ARG A 30 21.29 -3.10 -13.24
CA ARG A 30 22.19 -2.20 -13.98
C ARG A 30 21.57 -1.82 -15.32
N GLN A 31 21.65 -0.54 -15.68
CA GLN A 31 21.19 -0.09 -16.98
C GLN A 31 22.17 -0.52 -18.08
N LEU A 32 21.65 -0.80 -19.28
CA LEU A 32 22.47 -1.24 -20.42
C LEU A 32 23.26 -0.10 -21.09
N ILE A 33 22.83 1.16 -20.91
CA ILE A 33 23.41 2.33 -21.60
C ILE A 33 24.51 2.97 -20.74
N ASP A 34 24.26 3.17 -19.45
CA ASP A 34 25.22 3.71 -18.50
C ASP A 34 25.53 2.67 -17.40
N PRO A 35 26.76 2.13 -17.33
CA PRO A 35 27.14 1.13 -16.33
C PRO A 35 27.15 1.66 -14.88
N ASN A 36 27.14 2.99 -14.71
CA ASN A 36 27.05 3.64 -13.40
C ASN A 36 25.59 3.96 -12.99
N MET A 37 24.62 3.73 -13.88
CA MET A 37 23.21 3.93 -13.60
C MET A 37 22.52 2.61 -13.24
N TYR A 38 21.70 2.68 -12.18
CA TYR A 38 20.95 1.54 -11.66
C TYR A 38 19.47 1.88 -11.55
N TRP A 39 18.62 0.90 -11.82
CA TRP A 39 17.19 0.96 -11.55
C TRP A 39 16.88 0.21 -10.27
N PHE A 40 16.01 0.79 -9.45
CA PHE A 40 15.47 0.08 -8.30
C PHE A 40 14.43 -0.93 -8.77
N ALA A 41 14.61 -2.18 -8.35
CA ALA A 41 13.67 -3.25 -8.61
C ALA A 41 12.95 -3.61 -7.31
N ILE A 42 11.66 -3.89 -7.42
CA ILE A 42 10.85 -4.42 -6.32
C ILE A 42 10.57 -5.89 -6.63
N PRO A 43 11.28 -6.83 -5.97
CA PRO A 43 11.02 -8.25 -6.14
C PRO A 43 9.55 -8.57 -5.88
N ASN A 44 8.99 -9.47 -6.69
CA ASN A 44 7.59 -9.92 -6.57
C ASN A 44 6.54 -8.81 -6.65
N ILE A 45 6.84 -7.65 -7.26
CA ILE A 45 5.90 -6.52 -7.37
C ILE A 45 4.56 -6.93 -8.01
N GLY A 46 4.56 -7.89 -8.94
CA GLY A 46 3.33 -8.41 -9.56
C GLY A 46 2.33 -8.95 -8.54
N SER A 47 2.79 -9.69 -7.52
CA SER A 47 1.93 -10.22 -6.45
C SER A 47 1.35 -9.09 -5.58
N ILE A 48 2.14 -8.06 -5.30
CA ILE A 48 1.70 -6.89 -4.54
C ILE A 48 0.67 -6.08 -5.34
N LEU A 49 0.93 -5.80 -6.63
CA LEU A 49 0.01 -5.08 -7.51
C LEU A 49 -1.31 -5.84 -7.70
N LYS A 50 -1.24 -7.17 -7.85
CA LYS A 50 -2.43 -8.02 -7.89
C LYS A 50 -3.21 -7.92 -6.58
N GLY A 51 -2.52 -8.05 -5.44
CA GLY A 51 -3.11 -7.92 -4.12
C GLY A 51 -3.73 -6.55 -3.85
N LEU A 52 -3.13 -5.47 -4.37
CA LEU A 52 -3.69 -4.12 -4.34
C LEU A 52 -5.01 -4.06 -5.09
N SER A 53 -5.02 -4.50 -6.36
CA SER A 53 -6.22 -4.51 -7.20
C SER A 53 -7.34 -5.36 -6.59
N GLN A 54 -7.01 -6.56 -6.09
CA GLN A 54 -7.98 -7.47 -5.51
C GLN A 54 -8.52 -6.99 -4.15
N GLY A 55 -7.65 -6.45 -3.28
CA GLY A 55 -8.08 -5.91 -1.99
C GLY A 55 -9.01 -4.71 -2.13
N ARG A 56 -8.76 -3.81 -3.09
CA ARG A 56 -9.70 -2.73 -3.44
C ARG A 56 -11.07 -3.27 -3.84
N LYS A 57 -11.11 -4.25 -4.75
CA LYS A 57 -12.37 -4.88 -5.19
C LYS A 57 -13.10 -5.56 -4.03
N GLU A 58 -12.38 -6.25 -3.15
CA GLU A 58 -12.95 -6.92 -1.99
C GLU A 58 -13.54 -5.92 -0.98
N LEU A 59 -12.80 -4.86 -0.63
CA LEU A 59 -13.29 -3.76 0.21
C LEU A 59 -14.55 -3.10 -0.39
N MET A 60 -14.50 -2.75 -1.67
CA MET A 60 -15.64 -2.18 -2.38
C MET A 60 -16.84 -3.14 -2.40
N SER A 61 -16.60 -4.46 -2.42
CA SER A 61 -17.68 -5.46 -2.35
C SER A 61 -18.39 -5.46 -0.99
N PHE A 62 -17.67 -5.23 0.12
CA PHE A 62 -18.29 -5.12 1.45
C PHE A 62 -19.22 -3.91 1.53
N LEU A 63 -18.77 -2.78 1.00
CA LEU A 63 -19.56 -1.54 0.97
C LEU A 63 -20.74 -1.65 0.02
N ASN A 64 -20.56 -2.17 -1.20
CA ASN A 64 -21.65 -2.30 -2.18
C ASN A 64 -22.79 -3.23 -1.74
N ARG A 65 -22.52 -4.17 -0.82
CA ARG A 65 -23.56 -5.03 -0.21
C ARG A 65 -24.39 -4.32 0.86
N CYS A 66 -23.93 -3.17 1.37
CA CYS A 66 -24.66 -2.38 2.35
C CYS A 66 -25.72 -1.52 1.63
N LYS A 67 -26.94 -1.45 2.19
CA LYS A 67 -28.06 -0.67 1.62
C LYS A 67 -27.68 0.76 1.24
N TYR A 68 -26.88 1.41 2.07
CA TYR A 68 -26.47 2.81 1.90
C TYR A 68 -25.05 2.97 1.34
N LYS A 69 -24.41 1.87 0.91
CA LYS A 69 -23.02 1.83 0.43
C LYS A 69 -22.01 2.43 1.43
N GLU A 70 -22.30 2.24 2.71
CA GLU A 70 -21.50 2.74 3.82
C GLU A 70 -21.45 1.71 4.96
N MET A 71 -20.38 1.75 5.76
CA MET A 71 -20.17 0.87 6.91
C MET A 71 -19.33 1.60 7.99
N PRO A 72 -19.53 1.33 9.29
CA PRO A 72 -18.67 1.88 10.34
C PRO A 72 -17.19 1.53 10.11
N MET A 73 -16.30 2.51 10.26
CA MET A 73 -14.85 2.35 10.09
C MET A 73 -14.31 1.21 10.95
N ALA A 74 -14.69 1.19 12.23
CA ALA A 74 -14.29 0.16 13.19
C ALA A 74 -14.78 -1.25 12.81
N ALA A 75 -15.89 -1.37 12.07
CA ALA A 75 -16.39 -2.65 11.58
C ALA A 75 -15.62 -3.11 10.33
N LEU A 76 -15.26 -2.18 9.43
CA LEU A 76 -14.41 -2.47 8.29
C LEU A 76 -13.02 -2.93 8.71
N GLU A 77 -12.37 -2.22 9.64
CA GLU A 77 -11.02 -2.57 10.13
C GLU A 77 -10.92 -3.97 10.73
N LYS A 78 -12.02 -4.53 11.23
CA LYS A 78 -12.08 -5.89 11.77
C LYS A 78 -12.27 -6.97 10.70
N LYS A 79 -12.58 -6.60 9.45
CA LYS A 79 -12.72 -7.57 8.36
C LYS A 79 -11.36 -7.96 7.82
N CYS A 80 -11.16 -9.27 7.69
CA CYS A 80 -9.99 -9.82 7.01
C CYS A 80 -10.20 -9.81 5.49
N LEU A 81 -9.22 -9.27 4.76
CA LEU A 81 -9.15 -9.38 3.31
C LEU A 81 -8.53 -10.72 2.93
N ARG A 82 -9.19 -11.47 2.06
CA ARG A 82 -8.74 -12.80 1.63
C ARG A 82 -7.87 -12.76 0.38
N LEU A 83 -8.03 -11.71 -0.43
CA LEU A 83 -7.41 -11.63 -1.76
C LEU A 83 -6.24 -10.64 -1.80
N SER A 84 -5.86 -10.07 -0.65
CA SER A 84 -4.77 -9.11 -0.56
C SER A 84 -3.77 -9.49 0.53
N PRO A 85 -2.46 -9.39 0.27
CA PRO A 85 -1.45 -9.47 1.31
C PRO A 85 -1.34 -8.17 2.13
N LEU A 86 -2.05 -7.10 1.73
CA LEU A 86 -2.06 -5.81 2.41
C LEU A 86 -3.29 -5.71 3.32
N ASP A 87 -3.09 -5.20 4.54
CA ASP A 87 -4.13 -5.07 5.55
C ASP A 87 -5.26 -4.11 5.14
N MET A 88 -6.45 -4.29 5.71
CA MET A 88 -7.63 -3.45 5.50
C MET A 88 -7.32 -1.95 5.65
N ARG A 89 -6.52 -1.58 6.65
CA ARG A 89 -6.15 -0.18 6.88
C ARG A 89 -5.35 0.43 5.74
N PHE A 90 -4.56 -0.38 5.03
CA PHE A 90 -3.85 0.07 3.83
C PHE A 90 -4.85 0.47 2.74
N HIS A 91 -5.78 -0.43 2.41
CA HIS A 91 -6.77 -0.20 1.35
C HIS A 91 -7.74 0.94 1.68
N LEU A 92 -8.11 1.09 2.95
CA LEU A 92 -8.92 2.23 3.39
C LEU A 92 -8.20 3.54 3.14
N ARG A 93 -6.94 3.67 3.57
CA ARG A 93 -6.15 4.89 3.34
C ARG A 93 -5.92 5.18 1.86
N ASP A 94 -5.66 4.14 1.08
CA ASP A 94 -5.46 4.23 -0.36
C ASP A 94 -6.73 4.70 -1.09
N LEU A 95 -7.90 4.14 -0.77
CA LEU A 95 -9.16 4.55 -1.40
C LEU A 95 -9.72 5.88 -0.87
N LEU A 96 -9.44 6.24 0.39
CA LEU A 96 -9.73 7.57 0.92
C LEU A 96 -8.82 8.63 0.29
N GLY A 97 -7.52 8.34 0.20
CA GLY A 97 -6.52 9.25 -0.38
C GLY A 97 -6.72 9.48 -1.89
N SER A 98 -7.27 8.49 -2.60
CA SER A 98 -7.63 8.62 -4.02
C SER A 98 -9.05 9.15 -4.26
N GLY A 99 -9.84 9.40 -3.20
CA GLY A 99 -11.17 10.01 -3.32
C GLY A 99 -12.33 9.05 -3.69
N HIS A 100 -12.07 7.75 -3.83
CA HIS A 100 -13.12 6.75 -4.09
C HIS A 100 -14.01 6.50 -2.87
N LEU A 101 -13.45 6.70 -1.68
CA LEU A 101 -14.15 6.64 -0.41
C LEU A 101 -14.12 8.00 0.26
N LYS A 102 -15.13 8.25 1.10
CA LYS A 102 -15.14 9.37 2.04
C LYS A 102 -15.57 8.91 3.42
N THR A 103 -15.13 9.64 4.42
CA THR A 103 -15.62 9.50 5.78
C THR A 103 -16.83 10.41 5.99
N VAL A 104 -17.86 9.90 6.67
CA VAL A 104 -19.04 10.68 7.08
C VAL A 104 -19.33 10.42 8.55
N GLU A 105 -19.73 11.45 9.28
CA GLU A 105 -20.16 11.31 10.66
C GLU A 105 -21.50 10.56 10.72
N GLY A 106 -21.57 9.54 11.58
CA GLY A 106 -22.77 8.76 11.83
C GLY A 106 -23.13 8.77 13.32
N PRO A 107 -24.35 8.33 13.68
CA PRO A 107 -24.82 8.36 15.08
C PRO A 107 -23.94 7.57 16.06
N THR A 108 -23.27 6.53 15.56
CA THR A 108 -22.42 5.63 16.35
C THR A 108 -20.92 5.81 16.05
N GLY A 109 -20.56 6.89 15.36
CA GLY A 109 -19.19 7.22 14.98
C GLY A 109 -18.97 7.26 13.46
N LEU A 110 -17.70 7.23 13.07
CA LEU A 110 -17.28 7.45 11.69
C LEU A 110 -17.67 6.30 10.76
N LEU A 111 -18.39 6.63 9.69
CA LEU A 111 -18.73 5.71 8.61
C LEU A 111 -17.81 5.97 7.41
N VAL A 112 -17.48 4.90 6.69
CA VAL A 112 -16.82 4.96 5.39
C VAL A 112 -17.87 4.72 4.32
N LYS A 113 -17.92 5.60 3.32
CA LYS A 113 -18.93 5.59 2.26
C LYS A 113 -18.27 5.68 0.89
N ILE A 114 -18.85 4.97 -0.09
CA ILE A 114 -18.47 5.11 -1.49
C ILE A 114 -18.83 6.53 -1.98
N VAL A 115 -17.86 7.25 -2.51
CA VAL A 115 -18.10 8.43 -3.34
C VAL A 115 -18.53 7.89 -4.69
N LYS A 116 -19.78 8.14 -5.10
CA LYS A 116 -20.32 7.63 -6.38
C LYS A 116 -19.33 7.93 -7.52
N ASP A 117 -19.17 6.96 -8.43
CA ASP A 117 -18.66 7.20 -9.79
C ASP A 117 -19.53 8.24 -10.50
#